data_AF-A0ABD5KUA5-F1
#
_entry.id   AF-A0ABD5KUA5-F1
#
_cell.length_a   1.000
_cell.length_b   1.000
_cell.length_c   1.000
_cell.angle_alpha   90.00
_cell.angle_beta   90.00
_cell.angle_gamma   90.00
#
_symmetry.space_group_name_H-M   'P 1'
#
loop_
_entity.id
_entity.type
_entity.pdbx_description
1 polymer ?
#
loop_
_entity_poly.entity_id
_entity_poly.type
_entity_poly.pdbx_seq_one_letter_code
_entity_poly.pdbx_strand_id
1 'polypeptide(L)'
;MDIEVGFLSKSYISDIPSGGGLFPFGIDGNTSYIVEYEGHDVDIETFFNNWMKELNKFPIYTLFTYISYDAEEIGDIFSSANIEYVKLKVDRETFIKAKIEDYKQFEVVMPFLYSQGSMNCFAAWSLSEDLFSFEKRDMKTLFGRRKVQMPIITLRKDCTMFWIFYDGASVISLSNDNLFSSTNSIISSFPENTKGTEVEYEE
;
A
#
# COMPACT_ATOMS: atom_id res chain seq x y z
N MET A 1 3.34 -10.14 18.80
CA MET A 1 3.44 -10.25 17.34
C MET A 1 4.78 -9.69 16.94
N ASP A 2 5.56 -10.40 16.14
CA ASP A 2 6.93 -10.00 15.81
C ASP A 2 6.94 -9.47 14.36
N ILE A 3 7.38 -8.22 14.19
CA ILE A 3 7.42 -7.53 12.90
C ILE A 3 8.85 -7.07 12.64
N GLU A 4 9.41 -7.47 11.52
CA GLU A 4 10.69 -6.99 11.02
C GLU A 4 10.50 -5.68 10.26
N VAL A 5 11.44 -4.75 10.44
CA VAL A 5 11.42 -3.42 9.83
C VAL A 5 12.78 -3.16 9.20
N GLY A 6 12.80 -2.97 7.88
CA GLY A 6 14.03 -2.72 7.14
C GLY A 6 13.89 -1.55 6.17
N PHE A 7 14.99 -0.84 5.92
CA PHE A 7 15.04 0.25 4.96
C PHE A 7 15.56 -0.23 3.61
N LEU A 8 14.75 -0.06 2.56
CA LEU A 8 15.14 -0.40 1.19
C LEU A 8 15.86 0.77 0.51
N SER A 9 16.77 0.44 -0.40
CA SER A 9 17.49 1.43 -1.20
C SER A 9 16.56 2.20 -2.15
N LYS A 10 16.81 3.50 -2.31
CA LYS A 10 16.07 4.32 -3.29
C LYS A 10 16.32 3.90 -4.73
N SER A 11 17.38 3.12 -4.98
CA SER A 11 17.69 2.55 -6.30
C SER A 11 16.58 1.64 -6.85
N TYR A 12 15.69 1.13 -6.00
CA TYR A 12 14.53 0.35 -6.43
C TYR A 12 13.45 1.19 -7.14
N ILE A 13 13.44 2.51 -6.97
CA ILE A 13 12.54 3.41 -7.70
C ILE A 13 13.12 3.65 -9.09
N SER A 14 12.33 3.36 -10.12
CA SER A 14 12.71 3.49 -11.52
C SER A 14 11.74 4.41 -12.25
N ASP A 15 12.25 5.42 -12.95
CA ASP A 15 11.46 6.35 -13.79
C ASP A 15 10.56 5.63 -14.81
N ILE A 16 11.00 4.45 -15.25
CA ILE A 16 10.25 3.55 -16.13
C ILE A 16 10.09 2.23 -15.37
N PRO A 17 8.94 1.99 -14.70
CA PRO A 17 8.73 0.77 -13.93
C PRO A 17 8.70 -0.47 -14.82
N SER A 18 8.88 -1.64 -14.23
CA SER A 18 8.72 -2.94 -14.88
C SER A 18 7.66 -3.74 -14.15
N GLY A 19 6.85 -4.51 -14.89
CA GLY A 19 5.76 -5.31 -14.29
C GLY A 19 6.23 -6.39 -13.30
N GLY A 20 7.51 -6.78 -13.33
CA GLY A 20 8.12 -7.66 -12.31
C GLY A 20 9.18 -6.96 -11.46
N GLY A 21 9.18 -5.62 -11.44
CA GLY A 21 10.06 -4.85 -10.56
C GLY A 21 9.42 -4.68 -9.17
N LEU A 22 10.19 -4.12 -8.23
CA LEU A 22 9.70 -3.88 -6.87
C LEU A 22 8.43 -3.01 -6.88
N PHE A 23 8.41 -1.92 -7.65
CA PHE A 23 7.23 -1.07 -7.81
C PHE A 23 6.70 -1.17 -9.26
N PRO A 24 5.65 -1.97 -9.54
CA PRO A 24 5.07 -2.13 -10.87
C PRO A 24 4.12 -0.98 -11.27
N PHE A 25 4.31 0.21 -10.71
CA PHE A 25 3.47 1.40 -10.89
C PHE A 25 4.32 2.66 -10.96
N GLY A 26 3.73 3.78 -11.39
CA GLY A 26 4.44 5.05 -11.47
C GLY A 26 4.53 5.74 -10.10
N ILE A 27 5.67 6.36 -9.83
CA ILE A 27 5.89 7.17 -8.63
C ILE A 27 6.34 8.56 -9.09
N ASP A 28 5.54 9.57 -8.77
CA ASP A 28 5.86 10.97 -9.02
C ASP A 28 6.29 11.64 -7.70
N GLY A 29 7.30 12.50 -7.76
CA GLY A 29 7.92 13.11 -6.59
C GLY A 29 9.08 12.29 -6.02
N ASN A 30 9.64 12.75 -4.91
CA ASN A 30 10.73 12.05 -4.22
C ASN A 30 10.20 11.40 -2.95
N THR A 31 10.66 10.18 -2.65
CA THR A 31 10.48 9.58 -1.32
C THR A 31 11.74 9.72 -0.48
N SER A 32 11.57 9.99 0.80
CA SER A 32 12.66 10.07 1.77
C SER A 32 12.98 8.70 2.33
N TYR A 33 11.95 7.89 2.54
CA TYR A 33 12.01 6.61 3.24
C TYR A 33 11.27 5.55 2.43
N ILE A 34 11.91 4.39 2.22
CA ILE A 34 11.29 3.18 1.70
C ILE A 34 11.49 2.13 2.77
N VAL A 35 10.39 1.68 3.38
CA VAL A 35 10.44 0.79 4.53
C VAL A 35 9.64 -0.45 4.25
N GLU A 36 10.24 -1.61 4.42
CA GLU A 36 9.59 -2.91 4.36
C GLU A 36 9.21 -3.37 5.77
N TYR A 37 8.02 -3.98 5.87
CA TYR A 37 7.49 -4.61 7.07
C TYR A 37 7.20 -6.07 6.75
N GLU A 38 7.86 -6.98 7.45
CA GLU A 38 7.68 -8.43 7.28
C GLU A 38 7.22 -9.07 8.58
N GLY A 39 6.24 -9.97 8.48
CA GLY A 39 5.70 -10.70 9.61
C GLY A 39 5.90 -12.21 9.42
N HIS A 40 6.89 -12.78 10.10
CA HIS A 40 7.11 -14.24 10.07
C HIS A 40 6.09 -14.97 10.94
N ASP A 41 5.27 -15.84 10.34
CA ASP A 41 4.25 -16.65 11.02
C ASP A 41 3.21 -15.84 11.83
N VAL A 42 2.96 -14.59 11.43
CA VAL A 42 1.97 -13.71 12.09
C VAL A 42 0.90 -13.22 11.12
N ASP A 43 -0.27 -12.93 11.69
CA ASP A 43 -1.34 -12.25 10.97
C ASP A 43 -1.00 -10.76 10.79
N ILE A 44 -0.37 -10.44 9.66
CA ILE A 44 0.03 -9.08 9.29
C ILE A 44 -1.18 -8.16 9.05
N GLU A 45 -2.35 -8.70 8.73
CA GLU A 45 -3.58 -7.90 8.63
C GLU A 45 -3.99 -7.39 10.02
N THR A 46 -3.96 -8.26 11.02
CA THR A 46 -4.19 -7.89 12.42
C THR A 46 -3.16 -6.86 12.90
N PHE A 47 -1.89 -6.97 12.48
CA PHE A 47 -0.89 -5.94 12.76
C PHE A 47 -1.32 -4.58 12.22
N PHE A 48 -1.58 -4.49 10.91
CA PHE A 48 -1.89 -3.21 10.26
C PHE A 48 -3.21 -2.61 10.73
N ASN A 49 -4.22 -3.43 11.03
CA ASN A 49 -5.48 -2.95 11.63
C ASN A 49 -5.22 -2.25 12.98
N ASN A 50 -4.46 -2.89 13.87
CA ASN A 50 -4.12 -2.31 15.16
C ASN A 50 -3.19 -1.09 15.00
N TRP A 51 -2.22 -1.15 14.09
CA TRP A 51 -1.27 -0.06 13.91
C TRP A 51 -1.94 1.17 13.30
N MET A 52 -2.79 1.03 12.29
CA MET A 52 -3.54 2.16 11.72
C MET A 52 -4.48 2.82 12.75
N LYS A 53 -5.04 2.03 13.67
CA LYS A 53 -5.81 2.54 14.81
C LYS A 53 -4.94 3.40 15.75
N GLU A 54 -3.75 2.94 16.12
CA GLU A 54 -2.83 3.68 17.01
C GLU A 54 -2.23 4.92 16.33
N LEU A 55 -1.88 4.82 15.05
CA LEU A 55 -1.40 5.97 14.27
C LEU A 55 -2.48 7.05 14.15
N ASN A 56 -3.74 6.65 14.02
CA ASN A 56 -4.90 7.55 13.94
C ASN A 56 -4.74 8.67 12.89
N LYS A 57 -4.23 8.31 11.71
CA LYS A 57 -3.94 9.22 10.58
C LYS A 57 -5.04 9.21 9.51
N PHE A 58 -6.30 9.18 9.95
CA PHE A 58 -7.48 9.20 9.08
C PHE A 58 -7.75 10.62 8.49
N PRO A 59 -8.36 10.74 7.31
CA PRO A 59 -8.86 9.65 6.48
C PRO A 59 -7.73 8.84 5.83
N ILE A 60 -7.92 7.54 5.70
CA ILE A 60 -7.09 6.66 4.88
C ILE A 60 -7.73 6.55 3.50
N TYR A 61 -6.94 6.66 2.45
CA TYR A 61 -7.41 6.44 1.08
C TYR A 61 -6.89 5.09 0.61
N THR A 62 -7.74 4.24 0.07
CA THR A 62 -7.33 2.93 -0.44
C THR A 62 -7.52 2.88 -1.95
N LEU A 63 -6.65 2.15 -2.63
CA LEU A 63 -6.80 1.81 -4.03
C LEU A 63 -6.39 0.35 -4.23
N PHE A 64 -7.30 -0.48 -4.72
CA PHE A 64 -7.00 -1.86 -5.05
C PHE A 64 -7.72 -2.34 -6.29
N THR A 65 -7.06 -3.22 -7.03
CA THR A 65 -7.69 -3.99 -8.10
C THR A 65 -8.68 -4.97 -7.47
N TYR A 66 -9.80 -5.23 -8.14
CA TYR A 66 -10.72 -6.28 -7.76
C TYR A 66 -11.20 -7.03 -9.00
N ILE A 67 -11.66 -8.27 -8.84
CA ILE A 67 -12.19 -9.06 -9.94
C ILE A 67 -13.70 -8.85 -10.03
N SER A 68 -14.23 -8.75 -11.25
CA SER A 68 -15.59 -8.25 -11.49
C SER A 68 -16.72 -9.04 -10.82
N TYR A 69 -16.50 -10.31 -10.47
CA TYR A 69 -17.49 -11.12 -9.75
C TYR A 69 -17.57 -10.78 -8.25
N ASP A 70 -16.52 -10.22 -7.65
CA ASP A 70 -16.52 -9.77 -6.24
C ASP A 70 -17.17 -8.38 -6.08
N ALA A 71 -17.51 -7.72 -7.19
CA ALA A 71 -17.92 -6.31 -7.21
C ALA A 71 -19.21 -6.03 -6.43
N GLU A 72 -20.15 -6.97 -6.45
CA GLU A 72 -21.45 -6.83 -5.78
C GLU A 72 -21.26 -7.05 -4.27
N GLU A 73 -20.58 -8.13 -3.88
CA GLU A 73 -20.26 -8.43 -2.48
C GLU A 73 -19.47 -7.31 -1.80
N ILE A 74 -18.39 -6.83 -2.43
CA ILE A 74 -17.63 -5.68 -1.90
C ILE A 74 -18.53 -4.45 -1.76
N GLY A 75 -19.42 -4.24 -2.75
CA GLY A 75 -20.33 -3.10 -2.74
C GLY A 75 -21.34 -3.12 -1.59
N ASP A 76 -21.92 -4.29 -1.29
CA ASP A 76 -22.86 -4.49 -0.19
C ASP A 76 -22.16 -4.33 1.17
N ILE A 77 -20.95 -4.89 1.32
CA ILE A 77 -20.15 -4.77 2.53
C ILE A 77 -19.75 -3.31 2.78
N PHE A 78 -19.27 -2.61 1.75
CA PHE A 78 -18.85 -1.20 1.88
C PHE A 78 -20.05 -0.30 2.19
N SER A 79 -21.20 -0.54 1.54
CA SER A 79 -22.44 0.18 1.82
C SER A 79 -22.90 -0.04 3.27
N SER A 80 -22.84 -1.29 3.75
CA SER A 80 -23.20 -1.64 5.13
C SER A 80 -22.29 -1.00 6.17
N ALA A 81 -21.01 -0.81 5.84
CA ALA A 81 -20.02 -0.14 6.67
C ALA A 81 -19.96 1.40 6.47
N ASN A 82 -20.85 1.96 5.64
CA ASN A 82 -20.92 3.38 5.30
C ASN A 82 -19.58 3.94 4.74
N ILE A 83 -18.90 3.15 3.91
CA ILE A 83 -17.64 3.51 3.25
C ILE A 83 -17.93 4.20 1.93
N GLU A 84 -17.38 5.41 1.74
CA GLU A 84 -17.44 6.11 0.44
C GLU A 84 -16.43 5.48 -0.52
N TYR A 85 -16.88 5.06 -1.70
CA TYR A 85 -16.01 4.49 -2.70
C TYR A 85 -16.47 4.73 -4.13
N VAL A 86 -15.54 4.63 -5.07
CA VAL A 86 -15.81 4.66 -6.51
C VAL A 86 -15.19 3.43 -7.19
N LYS A 87 -15.93 2.88 -8.16
CA LYS A 87 -15.43 1.82 -9.06
C LYS A 87 -14.86 2.49 -10.30
N LEU A 88 -13.62 2.14 -10.64
CA LEU A 88 -12.89 2.68 -11.79
C LEU A 88 -12.57 1.53 -12.74
N LYS A 89 -12.72 1.76 -14.05
CA LYS A 89 -12.26 0.82 -15.08
C LYS A 89 -11.13 1.46 -15.86
N VAL A 90 -9.98 0.81 -15.86
CA VAL A 90 -8.74 1.35 -16.42
C VAL A 90 -8.18 0.29 -17.36
N ASP A 91 -8.32 0.52 -18.67
CA ASP A 91 -8.07 -0.48 -19.72
C ASP A 91 -8.85 -1.79 -19.46
N ARG A 92 -8.14 -2.87 -19.09
CA ARG A 92 -8.71 -4.20 -18.84
C ARG A 92 -8.90 -4.51 -17.36
N GLU A 93 -8.47 -3.61 -16.47
CA GLU A 93 -8.49 -3.80 -15.03
C GLU A 93 -9.58 -2.94 -14.38
N THR A 94 -10.06 -3.40 -13.24
CA THR A 94 -11.08 -2.72 -12.43
C THR A 94 -10.52 -2.45 -11.04
N PHE A 95 -10.74 -1.23 -10.56
CA PHE A 95 -10.21 -0.74 -9.30
C PHE A 95 -11.34 -0.22 -8.42
N ILE A 96 -11.20 -0.40 -7.12
CA ILE A 96 -11.97 0.32 -6.11
C ILE A 96 -11.06 1.32 -5.45
N LYS A 97 -11.51 2.57 -5.40
CA LYS A 97 -10.90 3.63 -4.62
C LYS A 97 -11.86 4.04 -3.52
N ALA A 98 -11.43 3.94 -2.26
CA ALA A 98 -12.30 4.22 -1.12
C ALA A 98 -11.67 5.23 -0.16
N LYS A 99 -12.53 5.99 0.52
CA LYS A 99 -12.16 6.86 1.62
C LYS A 99 -12.61 6.22 2.92
N ILE A 100 -11.66 6.00 3.81
CA ILE A 100 -11.82 5.32 5.09
C ILE A 100 -11.70 6.38 6.17
N GLU A 101 -12.79 6.65 6.88
CA GLU A 101 -12.89 7.76 7.84
C GLU A 101 -12.40 7.36 9.24
N ASP A 102 -12.42 6.07 9.57
CA ASP A 102 -11.99 5.57 10.88
C ASP A 102 -11.45 4.13 10.84
N TYR A 103 -10.92 3.68 11.98
CA TYR A 103 -10.31 2.37 12.11
C TYR A 103 -11.30 1.20 11.93
N LYS A 104 -12.60 1.38 12.22
CA LYS A 104 -13.60 0.32 12.03
C LYS A 104 -13.86 0.10 10.55
N GLN A 105 -13.87 1.18 9.77
CA GLN A 105 -13.93 1.08 8.31
C GLN A 105 -12.64 0.46 7.76
N PHE A 106 -11.47 0.76 8.35
CA PHE A 106 -10.22 0.13 7.95
C PHE A 106 -10.23 -1.39 8.18
N GLU A 107 -10.73 -1.84 9.34
CA GLU A 107 -10.94 -3.27 9.64
C GLU A 107 -11.80 -3.99 8.59
N VAL A 108 -12.77 -3.29 7.99
CA VAL A 108 -13.62 -3.83 6.91
C VAL A 108 -12.85 -3.94 5.59
N VAL A 109 -11.94 -2.99 5.29
CA VAL A 109 -11.26 -2.93 3.99
C VAL A 109 -9.96 -3.73 3.94
N MET A 110 -9.27 -3.89 5.07
CA MET A 110 -7.97 -4.57 5.13
C MET A 110 -8.00 -6.00 4.54
N PRO A 111 -9.02 -6.84 4.78
CA PRO A 111 -9.08 -8.17 4.18
C PRO A 111 -9.13 -8.15 2.65
N PHE A 112 -9.84 -7.17 2.06
CA PHE A 112 -9.87 -7.01 0.61
C PHE A 112 -8.53 -6.50 0.07
N LEU A 113 -7.92 -5.52 0.73
CA LEU A 113 -6.59 -5.05 0.36
C LEU A 113 -5.58 -6.21 0.37
N TYR A 114 -5.49 -6.92 1.49
CA TYR A 114 -4.53 -7.99 1.70
C TYR A 114 -4.74 -9.15 0.73
N SER A 115 -5.98 -9.58 0.53
CA SER A 115 -6.32 -10.64 -0.43
C SER A 115 -5.88 -10.27 -1.85
N GLN A 116 -6.15 -9.03 -2.30
CA GLN A 116 -5.80 -8.61 -3.66
C GLN A 116 -4.29 -8.44 -3.84
N GLY A 117 -3.60 -7.87 -2.84
CA GLY A 117 -2.14 -7.77 -2.83
C GLY A 117 -1.46 -9.15 -2.86
N SER A 118 -1.98 -10.09 -2.07
CA SER A 118 -1.50 -11.49 -2.05
C SER A 118 -1.72 -12.23 -3.38
N MET A 119 -2.65 -11.75 -4.20
CA MET A 119 -2.87 -12.25 -5.56
C MET A 119 -2.02 -11.53 -6.62
N ASN A 120 -0.99 -10.79 -6.20
CA ASN A 120 -0.12 -9.97 -7.05
C ASN A 120 -0.87 -8.89 -7.83
N CYS A 121 -2.04 -8.49 -7.33
CA CYS A 121 -2.77 -7.35 -7.86
C CYS A 121 -2.34 -6.07 -7.14
N PHE A 122 -2.58 -4.90 -7.75
CA PHE A 122 -2.29 -3.64 -7.09
C PHE A 122 -3.21 -3.48 -5.87
N ALA A 123 -2.64 -3.30 -4.68
CA ALA A 123 -3.36 -3.01 -3.46
C ALA A 123 -2.52 -2.11 -2.55
N ALA A 124 -3.03 -0.90 -2.30
CA ALA A 124 -2.31 0.12 -1.54
C ALA A 124 -3.27 1.02 -0.75
N TRP A 125 -2.73 1.68 0.27
CA TRP A 125 -3.42 2.74 0.99
C TRP A 125 -2.49 3.89 1.37
N SER A 126 -3.02 5.10 1.50
CA SER A 126 -2.28 6.30 1.92
C SER A 126 -2.92 6.95 3.14
N LEU A 127 -2.08 7.55 3.97
CA LEU A 127 -2.51 8.23 5.19
C LEU A 127 -2.83 9.69 4.91
N SER A 128 -3.92 10.19 5.50
CA SER A 128 -4.35 11.59 5.58
C SER A 128 -4.63 12.32 4.26
N GLU A 129 -4.02 11.92 3.14
CA GLU A 129 -4.27 12.47 1.82
C GLU A 129 -4.35 11.37 0.75
N ASP A 130 -5.11 11.68 -0.31
CA ASP A 130 -5.26 10.83 -1.48
C ASP A 130 -4.06 11.00 -2.42
N LEU A 131 -3.26 9.94 -2.54
CA LEU A 131 -2.04 9.91 -3.35
C LEU A 131 -2.21 9.22 -4.70
N PHE A 132 -3.42 8.72 -5.00
CA PHE A 132 -3.65 7.79 -6.10
C PHE A 132 -4.26 8.46 -7.32
N SER A 133 -3.61 8.32 -8.47
CA SER A 133 -4.16 8.70 -9.76
C SER A 133 -3.85 7.63 -10.83
N PHE A 134 -4.30 7.87 -12.07
CA PHE A 134 -4.06 6.95 -13.18
C PHE A 134 -3.56 7.73 -14.39
N GLU A 135 -2.43 7.31 -14.95
CA GLU A 135 -1.89 7.89 -16.17
C GLU A 135 -1.32 6.84 -17.11
N LYS A 136 -1.19 7.22 -18.39
CA LYS A 136 -0.54 6.41 -19.40
C LYS A 136 0.96 6.71 -19.43
N ARG A 137 1.77 5.76 -18.95
CA ARG A 137 3.24 5.88 -18.84
C ARG A 137 3.95 4.77 -19.59
N ASP A 138 5.24 4.96 -19.85
CA ASP A 138 6.09 3.90 -20.39
C ASP A 138 6.37 2.86 -19.29
N MET A 139 6.25 1.57 -19.65
CA MET A 139 6.60 0.43 -18.80
C MET A 139 7.61 -0.45 -19.53
N LYS A 140 8.60 -0.97 -18.80
CA LYS A 140 9.51 -2.02 -19.28
C LYS A 140 8.75 -3.35 -19.34
N THR A 141 8.82 -4.01 -20.48
CA THR A 141 8.26 -5.33 -20.75
C THR A 141 9.34 -6.23 -21.35
N LEU A 142 9.07 -7.55 -21.41
CA LEU A 142 9.95 -8.50 -22.11
C LEU A 142 10.20 -8.14 -23.58
N PHE A 143 9.30 -7.38 -24.21
CA PHE A 143 9.39 -6.96 -25.62
C PHE A 143 9.82 -5.50 -25.80
N GLY A 144 10.44 -4.88 -24.78
CA GLY A 144 10.85 -3.48 -24.81
C GLY A 144 9.90 -2.56 -24.04
N ARG A 145 9.77 -1.31 -24.47
CA ARG A 145 8.92 -0.30 -23.79
C ARG A 145 7.53 -0.26 -24.40
N ARG A 146 6.50 -0.22 -23.56
CA ARG A 146 5.12 -0.02 -23.98
C ARG A 146 4.43 1.01 -23.12
N LYS A 147 3.56 1.81 -23.72
CA LYS A 147 2.65 2.69 -22.98
C LYS A 147 1.51 1.88 -22.36
N VAL A 148 1.44 1.88 -21.03
CA VAL A 148 0.44 1.19 -20.22
C VAL A 148 -0.28 2.22 -19.36
N GLN A 149 -1.60 2.07 -19.20
CA GLN A 149 -2.36 2.86 -18.25
C GLN A 149 -2.17 2.19 -16.87
N MET A 150 -1.63 2.90 -15.89
CA MET A 150 -1.24 2.32 -14.60
C MET A 150 -1.58 3.27 -13.44
N PRO A 151 -1.63 2.77 -12.19
CA PRO A 151 -1.64 3.61 -11.01
C PRO A 151 -0.40 4.50 -10.95
N ILE A 152 -0.59 5.75 -10.53
CA ILE A 152 0.47 6.72 -10.23
C ILE A 152 0.32 7.16 -8.78
N ILE A 153 1.41 7.05 -8.03
CA ILE A 153 1.51 7.53 -6.66
C ILE A 153 2.22 8.87 -6.67
N THR A 154 1.53 9.94 -6.27
CA THR A 154 2.12 11.28 -6.23
C THR A 154 2.59 11.61 -4.82
N LEU A 155 3.87 11.41 -4.52
CA LEU A 155 4.44 11.68 -3.20
C LEU A 155 4.68 13.18 -3.01
N ARG A 156 4.13 13.71 -1.91
CA ARG A 156 4.28 15.11 -1.49
C ARG A 156 5.06 15.20 -0.17
N LYS A 157 5.12 16.39 0.40
CA LYS A 157 5.74 16.59 1.72
C LYS A 157 4.84 15.96 2.79
N ASP A 158 5.45 15.32 3.79
CA ASP A 158 4.76 14.79 4.98
C ASP A 158 3.65 13.76 4.65
N CYS A 159 3.86 12.95 3.60
CA CYS A 159 2.91 11.92 3.15
C CYS A 159 3.45 10.50 3.36
N THR A 160 2.56 9.52 3.50
CA THR A 160 2.90 8.09 3.52
C THR A 160 1.87 7.28 2.75
N MET A 161 2.34 6.35 1.95
CA MET A 161 1.55 5.24 1.42
C MET A 161 2.16 3.90 1.82
N PHE A 162 1.33 2.86 1.81
CA PHE A 162 1.68 1.46 2.00
C PHE A 162 1.12 0.66 0.83
N TRP A 163 1.87 -0.35 0.37
CA TRP A 163 1.37 -1.31 -0.59
C TRP A 163 1.78 -2.71 -0.18
N ILE A 164 0.94 -3.68 -0.50
CA ILE A 164 1.17 -5.09 -0.19
C ILE A 164 2.07 -5.66 -1.27
N PHE A 165 3.26 -6.11 -0.86
CA PHE A 165 4.24 -6.71 -1.75
C PHE A 165 3.74 -8.05 -2.30
N TYR A 166 4.39 -8.52 -3.36
CA TYR A 166 4.02 -9.74 -4.07
C TYR A 166 3.82 -10.93 -3.11
N ASP A 167 2.83 -11.76 -3.43
CA ASP A 167 2.39 -12.92 -2.67
C ASP A 167 1.98 -12.60 -1.22
N GLY A 168 1.82 -11.32 -0.87
CA GLY A 168 1.57 -10.87 0.49
C GLY A 168 2.78 -11.04 1.41
N ALA A 169 3.98 -11.24 0.84
CA ALA A 169 5.18 -11.56 1.60
C ALA A 169 5.59 -10.45 2.58
N SER A 170 5.34 -9.19 2.21
CA SER A 170 5.61 -8.04 3.05
C SER A 170 4.65 -6.89 2.72
N VAL A 171 4.69 -5.84 3.53
CA VAL A 171 4.12 -4.53 3.16
C VAL A 171 5.26 -3.55 3.05
N ILE A 172 5.24 -2.70 2.02
CA ILE A 172 6.25 -1.66 1.84
C ILE A 172 5.58 -0.30 1.91
N SER A 173 6.18 0.62 2.67
CA SER A 173 5.78 2.02 2.69
C SER A 173 6.74 2.92 1.91
N LEU A 174 6.17 3.91 1.23
CA LEU A 174 6.89 5.07 0.69
C LEU A 174 6.47 6.28 1.51
N SER A 175 7.44 6.95 2.13
CA SER A 175 7.16 8.03 3.07
C SER A 175 8.10 9.23 2.98
N ASN A 176 7.52 10.41 3.22
CA ASN A 176 8.19 11.66 3.53
C ASN A 176 7.83 12.18 4.93
N ASP A 177 7.12 11.40 5.76
CA ASP A 177 6.82 11.73 7.15
C ASP A 177 7.99 11.26 8.05
N ASN A 178 8.45 12.14 8.94
CA ASN A 178 9.55 11.87 9.86
C ASN A 178 9.29 10.71 10.82
N LEU A 179 8.03 10.31 11.03
CA LEU A 179 7.71 9.07 11.76
C LEU A 179 8.44 7.86 11.15
N PHE A 180 8.62 7.84 9.83
CA PHE A 180 9.23 6.76 9.06
C PHE A 180 10.73 6.96 8.83
N SER A 181 11.37 7.90 9.54
CA SER A 181 12.77 8.26 9.32
C SER A 181 13.78 7.27 9.93
N SER A 182 13.36 6.42 10.85
CA SER A 182 14.20 5.40 11.49
C SER A 182 13.37 4.23 12.00
N THR A 183 13.99 3.06 12.10
CA THR A 183 13.40 1.85 12.69
C THR A 183 12.91 2.10 14.11
N ASN A 184 13.72 2.77 14.94
CA ASN A 184 13.32 3.15 16.31
C ASN A 184 12.03 3.97 16.36
N SER A 185 11.89 4.99 15.51
CA SER A 185 10.68 5.83 15.45
C SER A 185 9.45 5.02 15.04
N ILE A 186 9.61 4.15 14.03
CA ILE A 186 8.57 3.27 13.52
C ILE A 186 8.13 2.26 14.58
N ILE A 187 9.07 1.52 15.15
CA ILE A 187 8.82 0.48 16.15
C ILE A 187 8.18 1.08 17.41
N SER A 188 8.58 2.29 17.81
CA SER A 188 7.96 3.00 18.94
C SER A 188 6.50 3.40 18.69
N SER A 189 6.03 3.35 17.44
CA SER A 189 4.63 3.61 17.08
C SER A 189 3.79 2.34 16.97
N PHE A 190 4.39 1.16 17.10
CA PHE A 190 3.66 -0.10 17.03
C PHE A 190 2.72 -0.27 18.22
N PRO A 191 1.65 -1.07 18.08
CA PRO A 191 0.76 -1.41 19.20
C PRO A 191 1.53 -2.09 20.35
N GLU A 192 1.11 -1.87 21.61
CA GLU A 192 1.83 -2.31 22.82
C GLU A 192 2.27 -3.79 22.84
N ASN A 193 1.51 -4.69 22.21
CA ASN A 193 1.80 -6.13 22.17
C ASN A 193 2.57 -6.59 20.91
N THR A 194 3.19 -5.64 20.21
CA THR A 194 3.97 -5.88 19.00
C THR A 194 5.45 -5.61 19.30
N LYS A 195 6.30 -6.58 18.96
CA LYS A 195 7.75 -6.44 19.04
C LYS A 195 8.26 -6.13 17.64
N GLY A 196 8.90 -4.98 17.49
CA GLY A 196 9.63 -4.64 16.28
C GLY A 196 11.08 -5.11 16.35
N THR A 197 11.61 -5.62 15.24
CA THR A 197 13.04 -5.93 15.08
C THR A 197 13.57 -5.22 13.84
N GLU A 198 14.71 -4.55 13.96
CA GLU A 198 15.39 -3.94 12.82
C GLU A 198 16.10 -5.01 11.99
N VAL A 199 15.97 -4.90 10.66
CA VAL A 199 16.68 -5.72 9.69
C VAL A 199 17.52 -4.80 8.80
N GLU A 200 18.78 -5.17 8.64
CA GLU A 200 19.70 -4.51 7.71
C GLU A 200 19.80 -5.35 6.44
N TYR A 201 19.57 -4.74 5.28
CA TYR A 201 19.82 -5.38 3.99
C TYR A 201 21.27 -5.16 3.57
N GLU A 202 21.89 -6.18 2.99
CA GLU A 202 23.19 -6.03 2.34
C GLU A 202 23.02 -5.16 1.07
N GLU A 203 23.86 -4.12 0.93
CA GLU A 203 23.86 -3.20 -0.22
C GLU A 203 24.41 -3.83 -1.51
#